data_AF-A0A3D2LAV9-F1
#
_entry.id   AF-A0A3D2LAV9-F1
#
_cell.length_a   1.000
_cell.length_b   1.000
_cell.length_c   1.000
_cell.angle_alpha   90.00
_cell.angle_beta   90.00
_cell.angle_gamma   90.00
#
_symmetry.space_group_name_H-M   'P 1'
#
loop_
_entity.id
_entity.type
_entity.pdbx_description
1 polymer ?
#
loop_
_entity_poly.entity_id
_entity_poly.type
_entity_poly.pdbx_seq_one_letter_code
_entity_poly.pdbx_strand_id
1 'polypeptide(L)'
;ADSATEAAARAQASADAARARADAAMALAEEANGKEVQCETRTIQNSDTGSCRPGYALTSCTQTRYTYRAGGMSILREINDEQCRFNSRVLEMQVRCCAVSGSAPQPEDTLIENEVPPQPPQPEAPKEPVPVSP
;
A
#
# COMPACT_ATOMS: atom_id res chain seq x y z
N ALA A 1 -44.48 -48.42 9.35
CA ALA A 1 -43.05 -48.47 8.96
C ALA A 1 -42.78 -47.55 7.76
N ASP A 2 -43.70 -47.48 6.80
CA ASP A 2 -43.55 -46.69 5.57
C ASP A 2 -43.46 -45.18 5.82
N SER A 3 -44.30 -44.64 6.71
CA SER A 3 -44.28 -43.21 7.08
C SER A 3 -42.97 -42.76 7.75
N ALA A 4 -42.35 -43.64 8.54
CA ALA A 4 -41.05 -43.36 9.17
C ALA A 4 -39.91 -43.38 8.13
N THR A 5 -39.99 -44.27 7.15
CA THR A 5 -39.02 -44.38 6.06
C THR A 5 -39.09 -43.17 5.13
N GLU A 6 -40.29 -42.73 4.78
CA GLU A 6 -40.51 -41.51 3.99
C GLU A 6 -40.09 -40.22 4.71
N ALA A 7 -40.30 -40.16 6.03
CA ALA A 7 -39.82 -39.04 6.84
C ALA A 7 -38.29 -39.01 6.88
N ALA A 8 -37.64 -40.17 7.05
CA ALA A 8 -36.19 -40.30 7.02
C ALA A 8 -35.62 -39.89 5.65
N ALA A 9 -36.24 -40.33 4.55
CA ALA A 9 -35.80 -39.96 3.19
C ALA A 9 -35.90 -38.45 2.94
N ARG A 10 -36.98 -37.80 3.41
CA ARG A 10 -37.13 -36.33 3.32
C ARG A 10 -36.13 -35.58 4.18
N ALA A 11 -35.84 -36.08 5.37
CA ALA A 11 -34.83 -35.50 6.25
C ALA A 11 -33.42 -35.61 5.63
N GLN A 12 -33.08 -36.78 5.07
CA GLN A 12 -31.83 -37.01 4.36
C GLN A 12 -31.66 -36.04 3.19
N ALA A 13 -32.66 -35.96 2.30
CA ALA A 13 -32.63 -35.03 1.16
C ALA A 13 -32.49 -33.56 1.59
N SER A 14 -33.13 -33.19 2.70
CA SER A 14 -33.05 -31.82 3.25
C SER A 14 -31.66 -31.53 3.83
N ALA A 15 -31.06 -32.51 4.51
CA ALA A 15 -29.71 -32.41 5.05
C ALA A 15 -28.66 -32.32 3.93
N ASP A 16 -28.81 -33.12 2.87
CA ASP A 16 -27.92 -33.11 1.72
C ASP A 16 -28.01 -31.78 0.95
N ALA A 17 -29.23 -31.25 0.77
CA ALA A 17 -29.43 -29.93 0.18
C ALA A 17 -28.84 -28.80 1.04
N ALA A 18 -28.93 -28.91 2.37
CA ALA A 18 -28.32 -27.94 3.28
C ALA A 18 -26.79 -27.98 3.22
N ARG A 19 -26.18 -29.18 3.19
CA ARG A 19 -24.74 -29.35 3.01
C ARG A 19 -24.25 -28.76 1.70
N ALA A 20 -24.90 -29.08 0.58
CA ALA A 20 -24.52 -28.55 -0.73
C ALA A 20 -24.56 -27.00 -0.78
N ARG A 21 -25.54 -26.39 -0.12
CA ARG A 21 -25.62 -24.92 0.00
C ARG A 21 -24.51 -24.35 0.89
N ALA A 22 -24.19 -25.02 1.99
CA ALA A 22 -23.11 -24.61 2.87
C ALA A 22 -21.75 -24.70 2.17
N ASP A 23 -21.48 -25.80 1.46
CA ASP A 23 -20.24 -25.99 0.70
C ASP A 23 -20.09 -24.93 -0.41
N ALA A 24 -21.17 -24.64 -1.14
CA ALA A 24 -21.18 -23.58 -2.15
C ALA A 24 -20.94 -22.19 -1.54
N ALA A 25 -21.53 -21.90 -0.37
CA ALA A 25 -21.32 -20.65 0.33
C ALA A 25 -19.87 -20.50 0.84
N MET A 26 -19.29 -21.59 1.35
CA MET A 26 -17.88 -21.62 1.80
C MET A 26 -16.92 -21.39 0.63
N ALA A 27 -17.13 -22.07 -0.51
CA ALA A 27 -16.29 -21.88 -1.70
C ALA A 27 -16.34 -20.43 -2.21
N LEU A 28 -17.52 -19.81 -2.23
CA LEU A 28 -17.66 -18.40 -2.60
C LEU A 28 -16.96 -17.46 -1.60
N ALA A 29 -17.04 -17.76 -0.30
CA ALA A 29 -16.38 -16.99 0.74
C ALA A 29 -14.85 -17.10 0.65
N GLU A 30 -14.31 -18.28 0.34
CA GLU A 30 -12.88 -18.50 0.11
C GLU A 30 -12.39 -17.73 -1.13
N GLU A 31 -13.15 -17.75 -2.23
CA GLU A 31 -12.81 -16.97 -3.43
C GLU A 31 -12.81 -15.45 -3.16
N ALA A 32 -13.80 -14.97 -2.41
CA ALA A 32 -13.88 -13.57 -2.03
C ALA A 32 -12.73 -13.16 -1.08
N ASN A 33 -12.40 -14.01 -0.12
CA ASN A 33 -11.28 -13.78 0.80
C ASN A 33 -9.91 -13.82 0.10
N GLY A 34 -9.78 -14.54 -1.03
CA GLY A 34 -8.55 -14.55 -1.84
C GLY A 34 -8.24 -13.21 -2.54
N LYS A 35 -9.21 -12.31 -2.65
CA LYS A 35 -9.09 -11.00 -3.32
C LYS A 35 -8.74 -9.90 -2.31
N GLU A 36 -7.63 -10.05 -1.60
CA GLU A 36 -7.17 -9.03 -0.65
C GLU A 36 -6.59 -7.82 -1.40
N VAL A 37 -6.91 -6.59 -0.99
CA VAL A 37 -6.32 -5.38 -1.58
C VAL A 37 -5.00 -5.06 -0.88
N GLN A 38 -3.91 -5.13 -1.62
CA GLN A 38 -2.58 -4.77 -1.15
C GLN A 38 -2.28 -3.33 -1.53
N CYS A 39 -1.99 -2.49 -0.54
CA CYS A 39 -1.66 -1.09 -0.76
C CYS A 39 -0.25 -0.75 -0.32
N GLU A 40 0.45 0.02 -1.15
CA GLU A 40 1.74 0.60 -0.85
C GLU A 40 1.66 2.13 -0.86
N THR A 41 2.52 2.76 -0.08
CA THR A 41 2.76 4.21 -0.17
C THR A 41 4.14 4.44 -0.77
N ARG A 42 4.20 5.22 -1.84
CA ARG A 42 5.45 5.65 -2.48
C ARG A 42 5.73 7.11 -2.16
N THR A 43 6.95 7.41 -1.75
CA THR A 43 7.41 8.79 -1.58
C THR A 43 8.08 9.25 -2.85
N ILE A 44 7.56 10.31 -3.46
CA ILE A 44 8.12 10.94 -4.66
C ILE A 44 8.59 12.33 -4.29
N GLN A 45 9.86 12.60 -4.56
CA GLN A 45 10.45 13.89 -4.29
C GLN A 45 10.51 14.74 -5.55
N ASN A 46 10.46 16.06 -5.37
CA ASN A 46 10.87 16.99 -6.42
C ASN A 46 10.09 16.88 -7.74
N SER A 47 8.82 16.49 -7.68
CA SER A 47 7.96 16.29 -8.85
C SER A 47 6.64 17.05 -8.71
N ASP A 48 5.98 17.40 -9.80
CA ASP A 48 4.57 17.81 -9.81
C ASP A 48 3.65 16.62 -10.08
N THR A 49 4.18 15.48 -10.49
CA THR A 49 3.43 14.30 -10.90
C THR A 49 3.81 13.10 -10.05
N GLY A 50 2.83 12.32 -9.61
CA GLY A 50 3.03 11.06 -8.91
C GLY A 50 2.34 9.91 -9.62
N SER A 51 2.94 8.72 -9.58
CA SER A 51 2.40 7.53 -10.24
C SER A 51 2.74 6.26 -9.46
N CYS A 52 1.97 5.21 -9.74
CA CYS A 52 2.15 3.90 -9.14
C CYS A 52 3.13 3.03 -9.93
N ARG A 53 3.60 1.95 -9.30
CA ARG A 53 4.30 0.90 -10.05
C ARG A 53 3.31 0.20 -10.98
N PRO A 54 3.76 -0.36 -12.13
CA PRO A 54 2.91 -1.16 -12.99
C PRO A 54 2.18 -2.25 -12.19
N GLY A 55 0.88 -2.43 -12.44
CA GLY A 55 0.03 -3.38 -11.72
C GLY A 55 -0.65 -2.82 -10.46
N TYR A 56 -0.34 -1.59 -10.05
CA TYR A 56 -1.06 -0.88 -9.00
C TYR A 56 -1.86 0.29 -9.57
N ALA A 57 -3.07 0.48 -9.05
CA ALA A 57 -3.90 1.64 -9.34
C ALA A 57 -3.67 2.73 -8.29
N LEU A 58 -3.61 3.98 -8.74
CA LEU A 58 -3.44 5.13 -7.87
C LEU A 58 -4.73 5.45 -7.12
N THR A 59 -4.63 5.52 -5.80
CA THR A 59 -5.77 5.78 -4.91
C THR A 59 -5.72 7.17 -4.29
N SER A 60 -4.53 7.67 -3.97
CA SER A 60 -4.39 9.02 -3.39
C SER A 60 -3.02 9.63 -3.62
N CYS A 61 -2.96 10.96 -3.60
CA CYS A 61 -1.72 11.72 -3.56
C CYS A 61 -1.80 12.84 -2.53
N THR A 62 -0.82 12.90 -1.65
CA THR A 62 -0.73 13.91 -0.59
C THR A 62 0.60 14.61 -0.70
N GLN A 63 0.58 15.94 -0.79
CA GLN A 63 1.79 16.72 -0.67
C GLN A 63 2.22 16.76 0.80
N THR A 64 3.41 16.24 1.10
CA THR A 64 3.97 16.23 2.46
C THR A 64 5.02 17.32 2.66
N ARG A 65 5.65 17.80 1.58
CA ARG A 65 6.60 18.93 1.65
C ARG A 65 6.40 19.94 0.51
N TYR A 66 6.22 21.19 0.92
CA TYR A 66 5.97 22.34 0.06
C TYR A 66 7.26 22.91 -0.55
N THR A 67 7.13 23.75 -1.58
CA THR A 67 8.24 24.26 -2.40
C THR A 67 9.37 24.94 -1.60
N TYR A 68 10.57 25.07 -2.18
CA TYR A 68 11.73 25.69 -1.52
C TYR A 68 11.59 27.20 -1.23
N ARG A 69 10.58 27.88 -1.80
CA ARG A 69 10.35 29.32 -1.64
C ARG A 69 9.14 29.53 -0.73
N ALA A 70 8.76 30.78 -0.43
CA ALA A 70 7.49 31.11 0.23
C ALA A 70 6.22 30.66 -0.56
N GLY A 71 6.37 29.79 -1.57
CA GLY A 71 5.27 29.15 -2.29
C GLY A 71 4.62 28.11 -1.39
N GLY A 72 3.36 28.36 -1.05
CA GLY A 72 2.53 27.48 -0.23
C GLY A 72 2.23 26.13 -0.90
N MET A 73 1.17 25.48 -0.42
CA MET A 73 0.78 24.18 -0.95
C MET A 73 0.47 24.25 -2.44
N SER A 74 0.87 23.21 -3.17
CA SER A 74 0.47 23.00 -4.54
C SER A 74 -0.93 22.39 -4.56
N ILE A 75 -1.74 22.83 -5.52
CA ILE A 75 -3.12 22.39 -5.73
C ILE A 75 -3.08 21.16 -6.64
N LEU A 76 -3.67 20.06 -6.17
CA LEU A 76 -3.88 18.87 -6.99
C LEU A 76 -4.84 19.20 -8.14
N ARG A 77 -4.41 19.00 -9.38
CA ARG A 77 -5.16 19.32 -10.60
C ARG A 77 -5.84 18.10 -11.20
N GLU A 78 -5.24 16.93 -11.01
CA GLU A 78 -5.65 15.72 -11.69
C GLU A 78 -5.32 14.53 -10.79
N ILE A 79 -6.25 13.58 -10.76
CA ILE A 79 -6.05 12.26 -10.17
C ILE A 79 -6.86 11.26 -10.98
N ASN A 80 -6.20 10.21 -11.44
CA ASN A 80 -6.78 9.07 -12.12
C ASN A 80 -6.02 7.80 -11.71
N ASP A 81 -6.37 6.65 -12.26
CA ASP A 81 -5.81 5.36 -11.85
C ASP A 81 -4.30 5.21 -12.17
N GLU A 82 -3.76 6.04 -13.07
CA GLU A 82 -2.36 5.97 -13.51
C GLU A 82 -1.48 7.00 -12.80
N GLN A 83 -1.98 8.23 -12.67
CA GLN A 83 -1.21 9.36 -12.16
C GLN A 83 -2.05 10.38 -11.39
N CYS A 84 -1.34 11.17 -10.59
CA CYS A 84 -1.84 12.39 -10.00
C CYS A 84 -0.90 13.54 -10.37
N ARG A 85 -1.45 14.74 -10.54
CA ARG A 85 -0.67 15.91 -10.97
C ARG A 85 -1.06 17.14 -10.19
N PHE A 86 -0.07 17.77 -9.58
CA PHE A 86 -0.14 19.07 -8.92
C PHE A 86 0.10 20.20 -9.92
N ASN A 87 -0.31 21.41 -9.58
CA ASN A 87 -0.16 22.58 -10.46
C ASN A 87 1.28 23.14 -10.48
N SER A 88 2.10 22.71 -9.53
CA SER A 88 3.50 23.08 -9.42
C SER A 88 4.27 21.94 -8.76
N ARG A 89 5.58 21.91 -9.00
CA ARG A 89 6.49 20.94 -8.39
C ARG A 89 6.42 21.01 -6.87
N VAL A 90 6.23 19.87 -6.23
CA VAL A 90 6.31 19.71 -4.78
C VAL A 90 7.68 19.15 -4.39
N LEU A 91 8.10 19.36 -3.14
CA LEU A 91 9.36 18.78 -2.67
C LEU A 91 9.21 17.32 -2.30
N GLU A 92 8.05 16.96 -1.76
CA GLU A 92 7.70 15.60 -1.43
C GLU A 92 6.19 15.40 -1.54
N MET A 93 5.80 14.29 -2.15
CA MET A 93 4.45 13.75 -2.11
C MET A 93 4.48 12.28 -1.71
N GLN A 94 3.44 11.85 -1.01
CA GLN A 94 3.12 10.45 -0.77
C GLN A 94 2.01 10.03 -1.72
N VAL A 95 2.25 8.98 -2.50
CA VAL A 95 1.29 8.36 -3.41
C VAL A 95 0.85 7.04 -2.83
N ARG A 96 -0.45 6.87 -2.58
CA ARG A 96 -1.04 5.60 -2.16
C ARG A 96 -1.48 4.84 -3.41
N CYS A 97 -0.96 3.64 -3.56
CA CYS A 97 -1.18 2.75 -4.68
C CYS A 97 -1.76 1.44 -4.16
N CYS A 98 -2.80 0.91 -4.79
CA CYS A 98 -3.41 -0.35 -4.36
C CYS A 98 -3.59 -1.30 -5.55
N ALA A 99 -3.46 -2.59 -5.28
CA ALA A 99 -3.69 -3.66 -6.25
C ALA A 99 -4.50 -4.78 -5.59
N VAL A 100 -5.26 -5.52 -6.39
CA VAL A 100 -5.88 -6.77 -5.92
C VAL A 100 -4.80 -7.85 -5.90
N SER A 101 -4.67 -8.57 -4.79
CA SER A 101 -3.70 -9.63 -4.58
C SER A 101 -3.66 -10.60 -5.77
N GLY A 102 -2.45 -10.88 -6.26
CA GLY A 102 -2.23 -11.71 -7.46
C GLY A 102 -2.24 -10.94 -8.80
N SER A 103 -2.54 -9.64 -8.79
CA SER A 103 -2.58 -8.81 -10.02
C SER A 103 -1.35 -7.90 -10.17
N ALA A 104 -0.67 -7.60 -9.06
CA ALA A 104 0.54 -6.77 -9.06
C ALA A 104 1.81 -7.64 -9.13
N PRO A 105 2.79 -7.27 -9.96
CA PRO A 105 4.13 -7.85 -9.88
C PRO A 105 4.73 -7.58 -8.50
N GLN A 106 5.42 -8.59 -7.92
CA GLN A 106 6.11 -8.43 -6.64
C GLN A 106 7.13 -7.28 -6.75
N PRO A 107 7.21 -6.41 -5.72
CA PRO A 107 8.09 -5.26 -5.77
C PRO A 107 9.56 -5.69 -5.75
N GLU A 108 10.32 -5.29 -6.76
CA GLU A 108 11.78 -5.21 -6.63
C GLU A 108 12.09 -3.96 -5.79
N ASP A 109 12.60 -4.17 -4.58
CA ASP A 109 13.08 -3.12 -3.69
C ASP A 109 14.44 -2.60 -4.19
N THR A 110 14.44 -1.91 -5.33
CA THR A 110 15.54 -1.03 -5.69
C THR A 110 15.28 0.32 -5.03
N LEU A 111 15.88 0.52 -3.86
CA LEU A 111 16.14 1.87 -3.38
C LEU A 111 16.88 2.60 -4.51
N ILE A 112 16.21 3.52 -5.21
CA ILE A 112 16.92 4.53 -6.00
C ILE A 112 17.49 5.51 -4.98
N GLU A 113 18.60 5.11 -4.40
CA GLU A 113 19.46 5.94 -3.60
C GLU A 113 20.19 6.86 -4.58
N ASN A 114 19.54 7.98 -4.93
CA ASN A 114 20.28 9.10 -5.48
C ASN A 114 21.33 9.47 -4.43
N GLU A 115 22.61 9.28 -4.78
CA GLU A 115 23.81 9.60 -3.99
C GLU A 115 23.51 10.61 -2.88
N VAL A 116 23.53 10.13 -1.64
CA VAL A 116 23.70 10.99 -0.48
C VAL A 116 25.08 11.64 -0.65
N PRO A 117 25.19 12.98 -0.81
CA PRO A 117 26.50 13.63 -0.79
C PRO A 117 27.18 13.27 0.53
N PRO A 118 28.48 12.94 0.53
CA PRO A 118 29.18 12.51 1.74
C PRO A 118 28.94 13.54 2.85
N GLN A 119 28.51 13.05 4.03
CA GLN A 119 28.27 13.89 5.18
C GLN A 119 29.54 14.68 5.51
N PRO A 120 29.45 16.00 5.78
CA PRO A 120 30.61 16.76 6.22
C PRO A 120 31.19 16.14 7.51
N PRO A 121 32.52 16.12 7.68
CA PRO A 121 33.14 15.52 8.85
C PRO A 121 32.59 16.17 10.12
N GLN A 122 32.14 15.35 11.06
CA GLN A 122 31.75 15.81 12.39
C GLN A 122 32.99 16.44 13.06
N PRO A 123 32.87 17.63 13.69
CA PRO A 123 33.94 18.17 14.50
C PRO A 123 34.26 17.19 15.64
N GLU A 124 35.51 16.77 15.73
CA GLU A 124 35.99 16.00 16.88
C GLU A 124 35.72 16.80 18.16
N ALA A 125 35.10 16.15 19.14
CA ALA A 125 34.91 16.74 20.47
C ALA A 125 36.26 17.19 21.04
N PRO A 126 36.35 18.36 21.70
CA PRO A 126 37.59 18.81 22.32
C PRO A 126 38.09 17.76 23.32
N LYS A 127 39.33 17.30 23.13
CA LYS A 127 40.00 16.44 24.12
C LYS A 127 40.15 17.24 25.42
N GLU A 128 39.52 16.74 26.48
CA GLU A 128 39.62 17.29 27.82
C GLU A 128 41.09 17.34 28.26
N PRO A 129 41.59 18.46 28.80
CA PRO A 129 42.98 18.55 29.22
C PRO A 129 43.23 17.65 30.44
N VAL A 130 44.19 16.75 30.30
CA VAL A 130 44.68 15.90 31.39
C VAL A 130 45.32 16.80 32.46
N PRO A 131 44.90 16.75 33.74
CA PRO A 131 45.52 17.56 34.77
C PRO A 131 46.91 16.99 35.11
N VAL A 132 47.95 17.77 34.84
CA VAL A 132 49.28 17.55 35.42
C VAL A 132 49.23 17.97 36.89
N SER A 133 49.39 16.99 37.79
CA SER A 133 49.59 17.24 39.23
C SER A 133 51.09 17.52 39.51
N PRO A 134 51.41 18.32 40.56
CA PRO A 134 52.70 18.98 40.77
C PRO A 134 53.87 18.05 41.15
#